data_AF-A0A970UT00-F1
#
_entry.id   AF-A0A970UT00-F1
#
_cell.length_a   1.000
_cell.length_b   1.000
_cell.length_c   1.000
_cell.angle_alpha   90.00
_cell.angle_beta   90.00
_cell.angle_gamma   90.00
#
_symmetry.space_group_name_H-M   'P 1'
#
loop_
_entity.id
_entity.type
_entity.pdbx_description
1 polymer ?
#
loop_
_entity_poly.entity_id
_entity_poly.type
_entity_poly.pdbx_seq_one_letter_code
_entity_poly.pdbx_strand_id
1 'polypeptide(L)'
;KIISTLAYQYSRQAPRVTVPESNVQIMLCTIELNRSQPIAEDERSASFMNDIVDWGRIANHIYLWDYAVNFSHHITPFPNLHVLQPNIQLFADNHVLYHFQQSNTDTGHEFSELKSYLLARLLWNPGVDVDSLINDFLAGYFGKAAPFIRSYIDALQGEIIKTKEWLDIYGHPTAHQETFLSEDLMHRYFEDFRRAKEAVRSDSVRLLHVKTYELPVQYAAMEIGKNQMFTPRGWFEIEDSVYLLRPEMSEMLESFYQTCQKAGVRSLNESGLTPDDYYESTRRFLDLKVEGNLAFRTAVKAEPSASPKYSSGDVSYLTNGVSGANDYKVHWVGWEATDFTVDLDLGQVIKMDTIRLGSLYDPKSWIFHPRSVTCLISADGSDYRAIGTYEIGLEQRNEPVNRSYCFNPTGGEGRFIRLEVSGTLKNPSWHPSAGGASWVFLDEVIVK
;
A
#
# COMPACT_ATOMS: atom_id res chain seq x y z
N LYS A 1 -12.76 40.40 0.82
CA LYS A 1 -11.79 39.30 1.04
C LYS A 1 -12.59 38.02 1.20
N ILE A 2 -12.22 36.94 0.51
CA ILE A 2 -12.82 35.62 0.71
C ILE A 2 -12.17 34.95 1.92
N ILE A 3 -12.97 34.33 2.78
CA ILE A 3 -12.52 33.54 3.94
C ILE A 3 -12.87 32.08 3.66
N SER A 4 -11.88 31.20 3.60
CA SER A 4 -12.13 29.78 3.36
C SER A 4 -12.24 29.00 4.67
N THR A 5 -13.18 28.07 4.74
CA THR A 5 -13.34 27.13 5.87
C THR A 5 -13.53 25.70 5.34
N LEU A 6 -13.03 24.71 6.08
CA LEU A 6 -13.06 23.31 5.68
C LEU A 6 -14.40 22.65 6.07
N ALA A 7 -15.07 22.07 5.08
CA ALA A 7 -16.10 21.05 5.27
C ALA A 7 -15.45 19.69 5.01
N TYR A 8 -14.82 19.13 6.06
CA TYR A 8 -13.96 17.96 5.94
C TYR A 8 -14.18 16.98 7.09
N GLN A 9 -14.36 15.70 6.75
CA GLN A 9 -14.65 14.62 7.71
C GLN A 9 -15.78 15.01 8.68
N TYR A 10 -15.45 15.28 9.95
CA TYR A 10 -16.41 15.68 10.97
C TYR A 10 -17.25 16.92 10.59
N SER A 11 -16.67 17.91 9.90
CA SER A 11 -17.37 19.13 9.50
C SER A 11 -17.95 19.09 8.08
N ARG A 12 -17.97 17.92 7.43
CA ARG A 12 -18.41 17.78 6.04
C ARG A 12 -19.90 18.15 5.86
N GLN A 13 -20.74 17.83 6.82
CA GLN A 13 -22.18 18.10 6.78
C GLN A 13 -22.49 19.58 6.97
N ALA A 14 -23.42 20.10 6.17
CA ALA A 14 -23.89 21.47 6.29
C ALA A 14 -24.57 21.71 7.66
N PRO A 15 -24.30 22.85 8.33
CA PRO A 15 -24.97 23.18 9.58
C PRO A 15 -26.47 23.39 9.38
N ARG A 16 -27.27 22.96 10.35
CA ARG A 16 -28.75 23.04 10.28
C ARG A 16 -29.33 24.45 10.43
N VAL A 17 -28.57 25.37 11.04
CA VAL A 17 -29.05 26.71 11.47
C VAL A 17 -28.18 27.83 10.95
N THR A 18 -26.85 27.65 10.98
CA THR A 18 -25.91 28.73 10.63
C THR A 18 -25.75 28.82 9.13
N VAL A 19 -25.90 30.01 8.57
CA VAL A 19 -25.67 30.28 7.15
C VAL A 19 -24.34 31.03 7.00
N PRO A 20 -23.43 30.57 6.14
CA PRO A 20 -22.19 31.28 5.86
C PRO A 20 -22.46 32.69 5.32
N GLU A 21 -21.68 33.67 5.78
CA GLU A 21 -21.70 35.01 5.18
C GLU A 21 -21.29 34.97 3.70
N SER A 22 -21.71 35.97 2.94
CA SER A 22 -21.50 36.00 1.48
C SER A 22 -20.04 35.90 1.02
N ASN A 23 -19.09 36.25 1.88
CA ASN A 23 -17.66 36.18 1.59
C ASN A 23 -16.97 34.92 2.17
N VAL A 24 -17.73 33.96 2.67
CA VAL A 24 -17.22 32.67 3.15
C VAL A 24 -17.28 31.64 2.04
N GLN A 25 -16.16 30.96 1.80
CA GLN A 25 -16.03 29.86 0.86
C GLN A 25 -15.92 28.54 1.63
N ILE A 26 -16.73 27.57 1.22
CA ILE A 26 -16.76 26.23 1.81
C ILE A 26 -15.87 25.32 0.99
N MET A 27 -14.78 24.85 1.56
CA MET A 27 -13.93 23.85 0.95
C MET A 27 -14.47 22.45 1.26
N LEU A 28 -15.24 21.88 0.33
CA LEU A 28 -15.86 20.56 0.45
C LEU A 28 -14.92 19.51 -0.12
N CYS A 29 -14.69 18.41 0.61
CA CYS A 29 -13.76 17.37 0.17
C CYS A 29 -14.45 16.01 0.00
N THR A 30 -13.88 15.18 -0.86
CA THR A 30 -14.46 13.88 -1.28
C THR A 30 -13.70 12.67 -0.72
N ILE A 31 -12.87 12.82 0.32
CA ILE A 31 -11.79 11.87 0.63
C ILE A 31 -12.25 10.40 0.77
N GLU A 32 -13.41 10.19 1.38
CA GLU A 32 -14.00 8.88 1.66
C GLU A 32 -14.67 8.20 0.46
N LEU A 33 -14.78 8.87 -0.68
CA LEU A 33 -15.49 8.34 -1.83
C LEU A 33 -14.66 7.33 -2.63
N ASN A 34 -15.37 6.35 -3.18
CA ASN A 34 -14.83 5.38 -4.11
C ASN A 34 -14.38 6.05 -5.42
N ARG A 35 -13.25 5.59 -5.99
CA ARG A 35 -12.73 6.10 -7.28
C ARG A 35 -13.02 5.23 -8.49
N SER A 36 -13.67 4.07 -8.32
CA SER A 36 -13.96 3.16 -9.45
C SER A 36 -15.24 3.51 -10.22
N GLN A 37 -16.13 4.33 -9.65
CA GLN A 37 -17.40 4.71 -10.27
C GLN A 37 -17.62 6.23 -10.21
N PRO A 38 -18.36 6.81 -11.17
CA PRO A 38 -18.82 8.19 -11.04
C PRO A 38 -19.61 8.38 -9.75
N ILE A 39 -19.43 9.52 -9.07
CA ILE A 39 -20.04 9.81 -7.77
C ILE A 39 -21.56 9.72 -7.85
N ALA A 40 -22.15 10.21 -8.94
CA ALA A 40 -23.60 10.20 -9.16
C ALA A 40 -24.19 8.79 -9.37
N GLU A 41 -23.37 7.82 -9.77
CA GLU A 41 -23.78 6.45 -10.08
C GLU A 41 -23.47 5.46 -8.95
N ASP A 42 -22.69 5.89 -7.94
CA ASP A 42 -22.33 5.08 -6.79
C ASP A 42 -23.27 5.34 -5.61
N GLU A 43 -24.16 4.40 -5.31
CA GLU A 43 -25.11 4.50 -4.20
C GLU A 43 -24.42 4.76 -2.84
N ARG A 44 -23.16 4.32 -2.69
CA ARG A 44 -22.36 4.55 -1.46
C ARG A 44 -22.00 6.03 -1.28
N SER A 45 -22.07 6.82 -2.34
CA SER A 45 -21.84 8.27 -2.34
C SER A 45 -23.07 9.09 -1.94
N ALA A 46 -24.21 8.46 -1.62
CA ALA A 46 -25.46 9.15 -1.30
C ALA A 46 -25.31 10.20 -0.18
N SER A 47 -24.48 9.94 0.83
CA SER A 47 -24.24 10.92 1.89
C SER A 47 -23.54 12.17 1.37
N PHE A 48 -22.58 12.05 0.47
CA PHE A 48 -21.89 13.18 -0.14
C PHE A 48 -22.81 13.94 -1.10
N MET A 49 -23.67 13.22 -1.84
CA MET A 49 -24.69 13.83 -2.70
C MET A 49 -25.67 14.70 -1.90
N ASN A 50 -26.03 14.31 -0.68
CA ASN A 50 -26.80 15.17 0.22
C ASN A 50 -25.97 16.39 0.66
N ASP A 51 -24.70 16.20 1.01
CA ASP A 51 -23.83 17.28 1.48
C ASP A 51 -23.63 18.38 0.41
N ILE A 52 -23.38 18.02 -0.85
CA ILE A 52 -23.21 19.01 -1.93
C ILE A 52 -24.50 19.81 -2.19
N VAL A 53 -25.66 19.15 -2.13
CA VAL A 53 -26.97 19.81 -2.28
C VAL A 53 -27.26 20.72 -1.09
N ASP A 54 -27.04 20.25 0.13
CA ASP A 54 -27.32 21.01 1.35
C ASP A 54 -26.40 22.23 1.48
N TRP A 55 -25.11 22.09 1.15
CA TRP A 55 -24.21 23.23 1.04
C TRP A 55 -24.63 24.18 -0.08
N GLY A 56 -25.03 23.67 -1.25
CA GLY A 56 -25.51 24.47 -2.37
C GLY A 56 -26.75 25.32 -2.05
N ARG A 57 -27.54 24.94 -1.03
CA ARG A 57 -28.68 25.75 -0.55
C ARG A 57 -28.29 26.94 0.31
N ILE A 58 -27.15 26.89 1.01
CA ILE A 58 -26.79 27.88 2.04
C ILE A 58 -25.48 28.63 1.76
N ALA A 59 -24.63 28.12 0.87
CA ALA A 59 -23.35 28.73 0.56
C ALA A 59 -23.32 29.27 -0.88
N ASN A 60 -22.82 30.50 -1.04
CA ASN A 60 -22.64 31.11 -2.37
C ASN A 60 -21.34 30.67 -3.06
N HIS A 61 -20.39 30.09 -2.31
CA HIS A 61 -19.07 29.74 -2.79
C HIS A 61 -18.66 28.36 -2.26
N ILE A 62 -18.69 27.36 -3.14
CA ILE A 62 -18.14 26.04 -2.85
C ILE A 62 -16.83 25.89 -3.63
N TYR A 63 -15.79 25.46 -2.91
CA TYR A 63 -14.49 25.09 -3.46
C TYR A 63 -14.30 23.59 -3.24
N LEU A 64 -14.15 22.83 -4.31
CA LEU A 64 -13.96 21.40 -4.20
C LEU A 64 -12.50 21.06 -3.97
N TRP A 65 -12.23 20.19 -3.00
CA TRP A 65 -10.98 19.46 -2.89
C TRP A 65 -11.23 17.97 -3.19
N ASP A 66 -10.85 17.55 -4.40
CA ASP A 66 -11.04 16.16 -4.87
C ASP A 66 -9.71 15.42 -4.99
N TYR A 67 -9.76 14.09 -5.01
CA TYR A 67 -8.59 13.21 -4.96
C TYR A 67 -8.57 12.22 -6.13
N ALA A 68 -7.51 12.25 -6.93
CA ALA A 68 -7.39 11.48 -8.18
C ALA A 68 -6.25 10.45 -8.17
N VAL A 69 -5.70 10.13 -6.99
CA VAL A 69 -4.49 9.31 -6.82
C VAL A 69 -4.59 8.36 -5.64
N ASN A 70 -3.67 7.40 -5.61
CA ASN A 70 -3.36 6.61 -4.44
C ASN A 70 -2.18 7.24 -3.70
N PHE A 71 -2.37 7.67 -2.45
CA PHE A 71 -1.37 8.33 -1.61
C PHE A 71 -0.34 7.37 -1.03
N SER A 72 -0.75 6.16 -0.65
CA SER A 72 0.16 5.14 -0.13
C SER A 72 1.05 4.55 -1.22
N HIS A 73 0.59 4.57 -2.48
CA HIS A 73 1.30 4.01 -3.63
C HIS A 73 1.06 4.86 -4.89
N HIS A 74 1.68 6.04 -5.00
CA HIS A 74 1.53 6.92 -6.18
C HIS A 74 1.93 6.24 -7.50
N ILE A 75 2.78 5.22 -7.40
CA ILE A 75 3.32 4.44 -8.51
C ILE A 75 2.55 3.14 -8.76
N THR A 76 1.31 2.96 -8.31
CA THR A 76 0.51 1.76 -8.63
C THR A 76 -0.57 2.05 -9.67
N PRO A 77 -1.00 1.08 -10.52
CA PRO A 77 -2.15 1.24 -11.41
C PRO A 77 -3.38 1.71 -10.63
N PHE A 78 -4.00 2.81 -11.07
CA PHE A 78 -5.12 3.45 -10.35
C PHE A 78 -6.20 3.89 -11.35
N PRO A 79 -7.05 2.96 -11.84
CA PRO A 79 -7.91 3.19 -13.00
C PRO A 79 -9.13 4.03 -12.67
N ASN A 80 -8.93 5.36 -12.69
CA ASN A 80 -9.96 6.34 -12.40
C ASN A 80 -10.11 7.42 -13.50
N LEU A 81 -9.50 7.23 -14.68
CA LEU A 81 -9.61 8.21 -15.77
C LEU A 81 -11.07 8.40 -16.23
N HIS A 82 -11.86 7.33 -16.27
CA HIS A 82 -13.25 7.36 -16.72
C HIS A 82 -14.18 8.13 -15.79
N VAL A 83 -13.84 8.27 -14.51
CA VAL A 83 -14.69 8.99 -13.54
C VAL A 83 -14.42 10.48 -13.52
N LEU A 84 -13.27 10.95 -14.05
CA LEU A 84 -12.86 12.35 -13.95
C LEU A 84 -13.89 13.29 -14.59
N GLN A 85 -14.31 13.01 -15.83
CA GLN A 85 -15.27 13.83 -16.54
C GLN A 85 -16.66 13.87 -15.88
N PRO A 86 -17.34 12.73 -15.62
CA PRO A 86 -18.68 12.77 -15.04
C PRO A 86 -18.68 13.38 -13.64
N ASN A 87 -17.60 13.21 -12.85
CA ASN A 87 -17.48 13.89 -11.56
C ASN A 87 -17.35 15.41 -11.73
N ILE A 88 -16.48 15.89 -12.62
CA ILE A 88 -16.34 17.33 -12.89
C ILE A 88 -17.65 17.95 -13.41
N GLN A 89 -18.38 17.24 -14.27
CA GLN A 89 -19.71 17.66 -14.73
C GLN A 89 -20.70 17.75 -13.57
N LEU A 90 -20.77 16.73 -12.71
CA LEU A 90 -21.60 16.74 -11.51
C LEU A 90 -21.33 17.98 -10.64
N PHE A 91 -20.06 18.31 -10.42
CA PHE A 91 -19.68 19.48 -9.62
C PHE A 91 -20.10 20.79 -10.28
N ALA A 92 -19.89 20.92 -11.59
CA ALA A 92 -20.32 22.08 -12.36
C ALA A 92 -21.85 22.27 -12.33
N ASP A 93 -22.61 21.18 -12.46
CA ASP A 93 -24.08 21.16 -12.40
C ASP A 93 -24.61 21.57 -11.01
N ASN A 94 -23.80 21.37 -9.96
CA ASN A 94 -24.09 21.82 -8.59
C ASN A 94 -23.45 23.17 -8.25
N HIS A 95 -23.08 23.97 -9.26
CA HIS A 95 -22.50 25.32 -9.11
C HIS A 95 -21.19 25.37 -8.30
N VAL A 96 -20.45 24.25 -8.25
CA VAL A 96 -19.10 24.21 -7.67
C VAL A 96 -18.12 24.60 -8.77
N LEU A 97 -17.62 25.84 -8.72
CA LEU A 97 -16.82 26.42 -9.80
C LEU A 97 -15.32 26.54 -9.49
N TYR A 98 -14.92 26.27 -8.25
CA TYR A 98 -13.52 26.28 -7.84
C TYR A 98 -13.07 24.88 -7.46
N HIS A 99 -11.97 24.40 -8.06
CA HIS A 99 -11.51 23.03 -7.89
C HIS A 99 -10.03 23.02 -7.55
N PHE A 100 -9.69 22.24 -6.53
CA PHE A 100 -8.37 21.65 -6.33
C PHE A 100 -8.50 20.16 -6.57
N GLN A 101 -7.97 19.70 -7.69
CA GLN A 101 -7.88 18.29 -8.05
C GLN A 101 -6.52 17.80 -7.57
N GLN A 102 -6.46 17.20 -6.38
CA GLN A 102 -5.23 16.66 -5.83
C GLN A 102 -4.88 15.38 -6.59
N SER A 103 -3.93 15.51 -7.51
CA SER A 103 -3.45 14.44 -8.37
C SER A 103 -1.95 14.20 -8.17
N ASN A 104 -1.34 13.46 -9.09
CA ASN A 104 0.07 13.09 -9.03
C ASN A 104 0.95 14.33 -9.09
N THR A 105 2.05 14.30 -8.35
CA THR A 105 2.91 15.48 -8.18
C THR A 105 4.31 15.28 -8.75
N ASP A 106 4.61 14.08 -9.25
CA ASP A 106 5.93 13.75 -9.77
C ASP A 106 5.88 12.83 -10.99
N THR A 107 7.00 12.76 -11.72
CA THR A 107 7.22 11.80 -12.80
C THR A 107 7.29 10.39 -12.24
N GLY A 108 6.83 9.40 -13.01
CA GLY A 108 6.81 7.99 -12.62
C GLY A 108 5.61 7.59 -11.75
N HIS A 109 4.83 8.55 -11.24
CA HIS A 109 3.50 8.28 -10.70
C HIS A 109 2.55 7.83 -11.81
N GLU A 110 1.53 7.07 -11.45
CA GLU A 110 0.61 6.49 -12.43
C GLU A 110 -0.04 7.57 -13.30
N PHE A 111 0.22 7.53 -14.60
CA PHE A 111 -0.33 8.47 -15.59
C PHE A 111 -0.19 9.95 -15.22
N SER A 112 0.85 10.35 -14.50
CA SER A 112 1.03 11.72 -13.97
C SER A 112 0.81 12.81 -15.03
N GLU A 113 1.47 12.69 -16.17
CA GLU A 113 1.39 13.65 -17.27
C GLU A 113 0.01 13.64 -17.94
N LEU A 114 -0.55 12.45 -18.18
CA LEU A 114 -1.87 12.29 -18.80
C LEU A 114 -3.00 12.81 -17.89
N LYS A 115 -2.99 12.47 -16.59
CA LYS A 115 -3.96 12.96 -15.61
C LYS A 115 -3.90 14.47 -15.48
N SER A 116 -2.70 15.05 -15.38
CA SER A 116 -2.51 16.50 -15.34
C SER A 116 -3.08 17.18 -16.58
N TYR A 117 -2.81 16.62 -17.77
CA TYR A 117 -3.37 17.11 -19.03
C TYR A 117 -4.89 17.03 -19.08
N LEU A 118 -5.47 15.86 -18.75
CA LEU A 118 -6.92 15.65 -18.79
C LEU A 118 -7.66 16.53 -17.78
N LEU A 119 -7.19 16.61 -16.53
CA LEU A 119 -7.78 17.46 -15.50
C LEU A 119 -7.76 18.93 -15.93
N ALA A 120 -6.64 19.42 -16.47
CA ALA A 120 -6.55 20.80 -16.96
C ALA A 120 -7.55 21.08 -18.10
N ARG A 121 -7.74 20.13 -19.03
CA ARG A 121 -8.69 20.27 -20.14
C ARG A 121 -10.15 20.16 -19.68
N LEU A 122 -10.45 19.27 -18.75
CA LEU A 122 -11.79 19.07 -18.21
C LEU A 122 -12.25 20.22 -17.32
N LEU A 123 -11.35 20.78 -16.49
CA LEU A 123 -11.66 21.97 -15.69
C LEU A 123 -11.93 23.21 -16.56
N TRP A 124 -11.35 23.27 -17.76
CA TRP A 124 -11.67 24.32 -18.74
C TRP A 124 -12.97 24.06 -19.50
N ASN A 125 -13.21 22.82 -19.91
CA ASN A 125 -14.41 22.40 -20.63
C ASN A 125 -14.83 20.97 -20.23
N PRO A 126 -15.80 20.81 -19.31
CA PRO A 126 -16.26 19.50 -18.87
C PRO A 126 -16.95 18.68 -19.97
N GLY A 127 -17.41 19.31 -21.06
CA GLY A 127 -18.08 18.66 -22.19
C GLY A 127 -17.15 18.24 -23.33
N VAL A 128 -15.83 18.31 -23.15
CA VAL A 128 -14.86 17.92 -24.18
C VAL A 128 -14.87 16.41 -24.43
N ASP A 129 -14.57 15.98 -25.65
CA ASP A 129 -14.38 14.57 -25.98
C ASP A 129 -13.08 14.04 -25.35
N VAL A 130 -13.21 13.29 -24.25
CA VAL A 130 -12.08 12.74 -23.48
C VAL A 130 -11.28 11.73 -24.28
N ASP A 131 -11.93 10.88 -25.08
CA ASP A 131 -11.24 9.87 -25.87
C ASP A 131 -10.36 10.53 -26.94
N SER A 132 -10.87 11.58 -27.58
CA SER A 132 -10.07 12.39 -28.51
C SER A 132 -8.85 13.01 -27.82
N LEU A 133 -9.02 13.56 -26.61
CA LEU A 133 -7.91 14.14 -25.84
C LEU A 133 -6.86 13.12 -25.42
N ILE A 134 -7.28 11.95 -24.94
CA ILE A 134 -6.36 10.86 -24.59
C ILE A 134 -5.58 10.46 -25.84
N ASN A 135 -6.26 10.21 -26.96
CA ASN A 135 -5.61 9.77 -28.20
C ASN A 135 -4.62 10.81 -28.75
N ASP A 136 -4.98 12.09 -28.70
CA ASP A 136 -4.10 13.21 -29.10
C ASP A 136 -2.84 13.28 -28.21
N PHE A 137 -3.01 13.21 -26.88
CA PHE A 137 -1.91 13.16 -25.93
C PHE A 137 -1.00 11.97 -26.21
N LEU A 138 -1.57 10.77 -26.35
CA LEU A 138 -0.80 9.55 -26.55
C LEU A 138 0.00 9.61 -27.87
N ALA A 139 -0.61 10.10 -28.95
CA ALA A 139 0.06 10.27 -30.23
C ALA A 139 1.25 11.24 -30.14
N GLY A 140 1.08 12.37 -29.45
CA GLY A 140 2.16 13.34 -29.25
C GLY A 140 3.29 12.81 -28.35
N TYR A 141 2.91 12.26 -27.19
CA TYR A 141 3.83 11.89 -26.12
C TYR A 141 4.56 10.55 -26.38
N PHE A 142 3.88 9.57 -26.99
CA PHE A 142 4.42 8.23 -27.24
C PHE A 142 4.66 7.91 -28.72
N GLY A 143 4.16 8.71 -29.68
CA GLY A 143 4.36 8.45 -31.10
C GLY A 143 3.88 7.07 -31.53
N LYS A 144 4.76 6.26 -32.12
CA LYS A 144 4.43 4.90 -32.59
C LYS A 144 4.02 3.93 -31.47
N ALA A 145 4.34 4.23 -30.22
CA ALA A 145 3.92 3.42 -29.08
C ALA A 145 2.46 3.70 -28.64
N ALA A 146 1.85 4.78 -29.10
CA ALA A 146 0.52 5.23 -28.64
C ALA A 146 -0.58 4.14 -28.68
N PRO A 147 -0.73 3.31 -29.73
CA PRO A 147 -1.79 2.30 -29.77
C PRO A 147 -1.66 1.24 -28.66
N PHE A 148 -0.43 0.93 -28.25
CA PHE A 148 -0.19 -0.08 -27.21
C PHE A 148 -0.43 0.51 -25.81
N ILE A 149 -0.06 1.77 -25.58
CA ILE A 149 -0.40 2.48 -24.35
C ILE A 149 -1.92 2.65 -24.24
N ARG A 150 -2.62 2.92 -25.36
CA ARG A 150 -4.08 2.98 -25.37
C ARG A 150 -4.71 1.63 -25.04
N SER A 151 -4.21 0.53 -25.61
CA SER A 151 -4.67 -0.84 -25.27
C SER A 151 -4.56 -1.14 -23.78
N TYR A 152 -3.44 -0.73 -23.15
CA TYR A 152 -3.26 -0.87 -21.70
C TYR A 152 -4.31 -0.08 -20.89
N ILE A 153 -4.50 1.20 -21.22
CA ILE A 153 -5.50 2.06 -20.56
C ILE A 153 -6.91 1.46 -20.70
N ASP A 154 -7.29 1.02 -21.89
CA ASP A 154 -8.61 0.44 -22.16
C ASP A 154 -8.83 -0.87 -21.39
N ALA A 155 -7.79 -1.71 -21.29
CA ALA A 155 -7.85 -2.96 -20.55
C ALA A 155 -8.03 -2.73 -19.04
N LEU A 156 -7.25 -1.80 -18.48
CA LEU A 156 -7.32 -1.43 -17.07
C LEU A 156 -8.68 -0.80 -16.72
N GLN A 157 -9.14 0.14 -17.56
CA GLN A 157 -10.44 0.80 -17.42
C GLN A 157 -11.61 -0.18 -17.60
N GLY A 158 -11.52 -1.08 -18.58
CA GLY A 158 -12.57 -2.06 -18.85
C GLY A 158 -12.81 -3.00 -17.67
N GLU A 159 -11.74 -3.44 -17.01
CA GLU A 159 -11.88 -4.35 -15.86
C GLU A 159 -12.47 -3.62 -14.64
N ILE A 160 -12.00 -2.41 -14.30
CA ILE A 160 -12.56 -1.69 -13.13
C ILE A 160 -14.04 -1.33 -13.30
N ILE A 161 -14.48 -1.00 -14.53
CA ILE A 161 -15.89 -0.74 -14.83
C ILE A 161 -16.72 -2.02 -14.67
N LYS A 162 -16.17 -3.16 -15.08
CA LYS A 162 -16.82 -4.47 -14.96
C LYS A 162 -16.92 -4.94 -13.51
N THR A 163 -15.84 -4.85 -12.73
CA THR A 163 -15.78 -5.38 -11.36
C THR A 163 -16.43 -4.44 -10.36
N LYS A 164 -16.38 -3.12 -10.59
CA LYS A 164 -16.84 -2.07 -9.67
C LYS A 164 -16.24 -2.20 -8.27
N GLU A 165 -15.08 -2.84 -8.17
CA GLU A 165 -14.42 -3.04 -6.89
C GLU A 165 -14.10 -1.69 -6.26
N TRP A 166 -13.99 -1.66 -4.93
CA TRP A 166 -13.69 -0.43 -4.22
C TRP A 166 -12.26 0.03 -4.54
N LEU A 167 -12.11 1.23 -5.11
CA LEU A 167 -10.81 1.82 -5.42
C LEU A 167 -10.46 2.89 -4.36
N ASP A 168 -9.72 2.45 -3.35
CA ASP A 168 -9.28 3.25 -2.21
C ASP A 168 -8.01 4.07 -2.52
N ILE A 169 -7.98 5.33 -2.08
CA ILE A 169 -6.82 6.21 -2.24
C ILE A 169 -5.65 5.86 -1.31
N TYR A 170 -5.79 4.87 -0.43
CA TYR A 170 -4.70 4.28 0.37
C TYR A 170 -4.59 2.75 0.17
N GLY A 171 -5.19 2.22 -0.90
CA GLY A 171 -5.25 0.79 -1.19
C GLY A 171 -3.90 0.21 -1.59
N HIS A 172 -3.56 -0.97 -1.08
CA HIS A 172 -2.35 -1.68 -1.51
C HIS A 172 -2.64 -2.45 -2.82
N PRO A 173 -1.71 -2.55 -3.80
CA PRO A 173 -1.95 -3.27 -5.05
C PRO A 173 -2.39 -4.73 -4.87
N THR A 174 -1.95 -5.40 -3.81
CA THR A 174 -2.36 -6.79 -3.51
C THR A 174 -3.87 -6.95 -3.31
N ALA A 175 -4.59 -5.89 -2.93
CA ALA A 175 -6.04 -5.92 -2.79
C ALA A 175 -6.77 -6.13 -4.13
N HIS A 176 -6.10 -5.86 -5.26
CA HIS A 176 -6.67 -5.90 -6.61
C HIS A 176 -6.08 -7.04 -7.46
N GLN A 177 -5.37 -7.98 -6.83
CA GLN A 177 -4.64 -9.08 -7.50
C GLN A 177 -5.55 -10.09 -8.21
N GLU A 178 -6.86 -10.06 -7.95
CA GLU A 178 -7.90 -10.92 -8.54
C GLU A 178 -8.77 -10.20 -9.58
N THR A 179 -8.51 -8.91 -9.84
CA THR A 179 -9.33 -8.03 -10.68
C THR A 179 -8.46 -7.36 -11.74
N PHE A 180 -8.32 -6.03 -11.74
CA PHE A 180 -7.51 -5.31 -12.73
C PHE A 180 -6.00 -5.58 -12.59
N LEU A 181 -5.54 -6.22 -11.50
CA LEU A 181 -4.17 -6.76 -11.37
C LEU A 181 -4.15 -8.30 -11.37
N SER A 182 -5.15 -8.95 -11.96
CA SER A 182 -5.14 -10.40 -12.22
C SER A 182 -3.96 -10.81 -13.09
N GLU A 183 -3.56 -12.08 -12.95
CA GLU A 183 -2.41 -12.65 -13.69
C GLU A 183 -2.56 -12.45 -15.21
N ASP A 184 -3.72 -12.79 -15.77
CA ASP A 184 -4.02 -12.65 -17.20
C ASP A 184 -3.89 -11.19 -17.68
N LEU A 185 -4.41 -10.23 -16.92
CA LEU A 185 -4.33 -8.81 -17.27
C LEU A 185 -2.90 -8.28 -17.14
N MET A 186 -2.18 -8.67 -16.10
CA MET A 186 -0.77 -8.30 -15.93
C MET A 186 0.08 -8.81 -17.10
N HIS A 187 -0.14 -10.05 -17.56
CA HIS A 187 0.51 -10.58 -18.77
C HIS A 187 0.19 -9.73 -20.01
N ARG A 188 -1.07 -9.35 -20.20
CA ARG A 188 -1.46 -8.44 -21.29
C ARG A 188 -0.76 -7.09 -21.20
N TYR A 189 -0.66 -6.51 -20.00
CA TYR A 189 -0.03 -5.20 -19.79
C TYR A 189 1.45 -5.24 -20.15
N PHE A 190 2.19 -6.25 -19.66
CA PHE A 190 3.59 -6.41 -20.02
C PHE A 190 3.80 -6.63 -21.52
N GLU A 191 2.89 -7.34 -22.20
CA GLU A 191 2.95 -7.50 -23.66
C GLU A 191 2.70 -6.18 -24.40
N ASP A 192 1.72 -5.38 -23.97
CA ASP A 192 1.47 -4.04 -24.51
C ASP A 192 2.71 -3.14 -24.33
N PHE A 193 3.33 -3.13 -23.14
CA PHE A 193 4.56 -2.37 -22.91
C PHE A 193 5.76 -2.90 -23.70
N ARG A 194 5.89 -4.22 -23.89
CA ARG A 194 6.94 -4.81 -24.74
C ARG A 194 6.81 -4.31 -26.18
N ARG A 195 5.60 -4.33 -26.74
CA ARG A 195 5.32 -3.84 -28.11
C ARG A 195 5.51 -2.32 -28.21
N ALA A 196 5.10 -1.58 -27.19
CA ALA A 196 5.35 -0.14 -27.08
C ALA A 196 6.85 0.19 -27.13
N LYS A 197 7.66 -0.47 -26.29
CA LYS A 197 9.11 -0.29 -26.24
C LYS A 197 9.77 -0.59 -27.59
N GLU A 198 9.38 -1.68 -28.25
CA GLU A 198 9.91 -2.04 -29.58
C GLU A 198 9.56 -0.98 -30.64
N ALA A 199 8.33 -0.46 -30.64
CA ALA A 199 7.87 0.52 -31.63
C ALA A 199 8.64 1.85 -31.59
N VAL A 200 9.26 2.19 -30.46
CA VAL A 200 10.04 3.42 -30.25
C VAL A 200 11.48 3.15 -29.85
N ARG A 201 12.02 1.93 -30.06
CA ARG A 201 13.36 1.54 -29.57
C ARG A 201 14.50 2.45 -30.03
N SER A 202 14.36 3.11 -31.18
CA SER A 202 15.35 4.04 -31.74
C SER A 202 15.16 5.49 -31.29
N ASP A 203 14.07 5.80 -30.58
CA ASP A 203 13.74 7.13 -30.06
C ASP A 203 13.90 7.10 -28.53
N SER A 204 15.10 7.48 -28.05
CA SER A 204 15.46 7.37 -26.64
C SER A 204 14.53 8.14 -25.69
N VAL A 205 13.95 9.25 -26.14
CA VAL A 205 13.03 10.07 -25.33
C VAL A 205 11.70 9.34 -25.18
N ARG A 206 11.10 8.90 -26.29
CA ARG A 206 9.84 8.14 -26.22
C ARG A 206 10.00 6.79 -25.57
N LEU A 207 11.16 6.14 -25.74
CA LEU A 207 11.46 4.90 -25.03
C LEU A 207 11.49 5.12 -23.52
N LEU A 208 12.06 6.23 -23.04
CA LEU A 208 12.02 6.58 -21.63
C LEU A 208 10.58 6.83 -21.17
N HIS A 209 9.76 7.58 -21.93
CA HIS A 209 8.35 7.77 -21.60
C HIS A 209 7.59 6.43 -21.44
N VAL A 210 7.76 5.50 -22.38
CA VAL A 210 7.12 4.18 -22.32
C VAL A 210 7.58 3.41 -21.07
N LYS A 211 8.88 3.42 -20.76
CA LYS A 211 9.42 2.76 -19.57
C LYS A 211 8.89 3.39 -18.28
N THR A 212 8.79 4.72 -18.22
CA THR A 212 8.21 5.43 -17.07
C THR A 212 6.76 5.03 -16.85
N TYR A 213 5.97 4.89 -17.92
CA TYR A 213 4.57 4.44 -17.83
C TYR A 213 4.42 2.94 -17.51
N GLU A 214 5.48 2.15 -17.69
CA GLU A 214 5.52 0.72 -17.29
C GLU A 214 5.81 0.55 -15.80
N LEU A 215 6.40 1.55 -15.14
CA LEU A 215 6.77 1.49 -13.71
C LEU A 215 5.62 1.04 -12.82
N PRO A 216 4.36 1.49 -13.00
CA PRO A 216 3.28 1.03 -12.14
C PRO A 216 2.96 -0.46 -12.28
N VAL A 217 3.05 -1.00 -13.49
CA VAL A 217 2.84 -2.44 -13.72
C VAL A 217 3.97 -3.24 -13.07
N GLN A 218 5.21 -2.79 -13.18
CA GLN A 218 6.36 -3.42 -12.50
C GLN A 218 6.22 -3.37 -10.98
N TYR A 219 5.86 -2.22 -10.43
CA TYR A 219 5.65 -2.04 -8.98
C TYR A 219 4.57 -2.98 -8.46
N ALA A 220 3.39 -3.00 -9.10
CA ALA A 220 2.30 -3.89 -8.73
C ALA A 220 2.69 -5.38 -8.81
N ALA A 221 3.41 -5.80 -9.86
CA ALA A 221 3.90 -7.16 -9.99
C ALA A 221 4.87 -7.53 -8.86
N MET A 222 5.81 -6.64 -8.53
CA MET A 222 6.75 -6.84 -7.43
C MET A 222 6.05 -6.93 -6.07
N GLU A 223 5.09 -6.05 -5.78
CA GLU A 223 4.34 -6.08 -4.51
C GLU A 223 3.43 -7.31 -4.38
N ILE A 224 2.75 -7.72 -5.47
CA ILE A 224 1.99 -8.97 -5.49
C ILE A 224 2.94 -10.17 -5.30
N GLY A 225 4.09 -10.15 -5.97
CA GLY A 225 5.10 -11.19 -5.82
C GLY A 225 5.65 -11.27 -4.39
N LYS A 226 5.83 -10.13 -3.71
CA LYS A 226 6.23 -10.10 -2.29
C LYS A 226 5.16 -10.76 -1.43
N ASN A 227 3.88 -10.53 -1.70
CA ASN A 227 2.81 -11.19 -0.95
C ASN A 227 2.71 -12.70 -1.27
N GLN A 228 3.02 -13.10 -2.50
CA GLN A 228 2.90 -14.48 -2.99
C GLN A 228 4.26 -15.15 -3.22
N MET A 229 5.21 -14.99 -2.30
CA MET A 229 6.65 -15.31 -2.48
C MET A 229 7.00 -16.58 -3.24
N PHE A 230 6.27 -17.68 -2.98
CA PHE A 230 6.59 -19.03 -3.47
C PHE A 230 5.60 -19.55 -4.53
N THR A 231 4.75 -18.69 -5.09
CA THR A 231 3.82 -19.04 -6.18
C THR A 231 4.45 -18.74 -7.55
N PRO A 232 3.80 -19.10 -8.68
CA PRO A 232 4.25 -18.66 -10.01
C PRO A 232 4.37 -17.14 -10.17
N ARG A 233 3.58 -16.37 -9.42
CA ARG A 233 3.63 -14.89 -9.39
C ARG A 233 4.65 -14.33 -8.38
N GLY A 234 5.27 -15.21 -7.59
CA GLY A 234 6.20 -14.87 -6.51
C GLY A 234 7.63 -14.58 -6.97
N TRP A 235 8.49 -14.29 -6.00
CA TRP A 235 9.93 -14.05 -6.22
C TRP A 235 10.75 -15.32 -6.33
N PHE A 236 10.29 -16.43 -5.77
CA PHE A 236 11.06 -17.66 -5.66
C PHE A 236 10.35 -18.83 -6.32
N GLU A 237 11.13 -19.68 -6.96
CA GLU A 237 10.76 -21.04 -7.29
C GLU A 237 11.42 -22.04 -6.34
N ILE A 238 10.78 -23.18 -6.18
CA ILE A 238 11.24 -24.24 -5.28
C ILE A 238 11.62 -25.45 -6.14
N GLU A 239 12.91 -25.74 -6.21
CA GLU A 239 13.45 -26.93 -6.88
C GLU A 239 14.23 -27.77 -5.86
N ASP A 240 13.85 -29.04 -5.66
CA ASP A 240 14.53 -29.95 -4.72
C ASP A 240 14.78 -29.38 -3.31
N SER A 241 13.80 -28.60 -2.78
CA SER A 241 13.88 -27.88 -1.50
C SER A 241 14.85 -26.70 -1.46
N VAL A 242 15.42 -26.31 -2.60
CA VAL A 242 16.20 -25.09 -2.79
C VAL A 242 15.28 -23.96 -3.27
N TYR A 243 15.41 -22.78 -2.65
CA TYR A 243 14.64 -21.59 -2.99
C TYR A 243 15.47 -20.74 -3.95
N LEU A 244 15.10 -20.76 -5.22
CA LEU A 244 15.81 -20.06 -6.28
C LEU A 244 15.08 -18.75 -6.60
N LEU A 245 15.82 -17.64 -6.53
CA LEU A 245 15.30 -16.33 -6.90
C LEU A 245 15.04 -16.30 -8.41
N ARG A 246 13.81 -15.95 -8.82
CA ARG A 246 13.43 -15.85 -10.23
C ARG A 246 14.25 -14.77 -10.93
N PRO A 247 14.98 -15.10 -12.01
CA PRO A 247 15.77 -14.11 -12.76
C PRO A 247 14.91 -12.95 -13.26
N GLU A 248 13.68 -13.22 -13.73
CA GLU A 248 12.79 -12.22 -14.31
C GLU A 248 12.37 -11.16 -13.28
N MET A 249 12.15 -11.57 -12.02
CA MET A 249 11.80 -10.65 -10.94
C MET A 249 13.00 -9.80 -10.51
N SER A 250 14.19 -10.39 -10.50
CA SER A 250 15.44 -9.66 -10.23
C SER A 250 15.72 -8.62 -11.32
N GLU A 251 15.58 -9.01 -12.58
CA GLU A 251 15.72 -8.10 -13.73
C GLU A 251 14.65 -7.00 -13.71
N MET A 252 13.43 -7.31 -13.28
CA MET A 252 12.36 -6.33 -13.12
C MET A 252 12.72 -5.27 -12.08
N LEU A 253 13.26 -5.67 -10.92
CA LEU A 253 13.71 -4.74 -9.88
C LEU A 253 14.82 -3.81 -10.39
N GLU A 254 15.80 -4.37 -11.09
CA GLU A 254 16.88 -3.57 -11.71
C GLU A 254 16.32 -2.61 -12.77
N SER A 255 15.45 -3.11 -13.66
CA SER A 255 14.83 -2.29 -14.71
C SER A 255 13.99 -1.15 -14.14
N PHE A 256 13.20 -1.44 -13.11
CA PHE A 256 12.40 -0.45 -12.38
C PHE A 256 13.31 0.63 -11.79
N TYR A 257 14.31 0.23 -11.01
CA TYR A 257 15.23 1.16 -10.36
C TYR A 257 15.98 2.04 -11.37
N GLN A 258 16.55 1.44 -12.42
CA GLN A 258 17.26 2.19 -13.47
C GLN A 258 16.34 3.16 -14.23
N THR A 259 15.07 2.80 -14.40
CA THR A 259 14.08 3.68 -15.03
C THR A 259 13.72 4.84 -14.10
N CYS A 260 13.51 4.59 -12.80
CA CYS A 260 13.29 5.64 -11.80
C CYS A 260 14.43 6.67 -11.83
N GLN A 261 15.68 6.21 -11.84
CA GLN A 261 16.86 7.10 -11.89
C GLN A 261 16.89 7.93 -13.18
N LYS A 262 16.68 7.30 -14.34
CA LYS A 262 16.71 7.99 -15.63
C LYS A 262 15.55 8.97 -15.82
N ALA A 263 14.38 8.65 -15.29
CA ALA A 263 13.19 9.49 -15.36
C ALA A 263 13.16 10.59 -14.28
N GLY A 264 14.05 10.52 -13.28
CA GLY A 264 14.10 11.49 -12.18
C GLY A 264 12.95 11.36 -11.19
N VAL A 265 12.48 10.13 -10.93
CA VAL A 265 11.41 9.85 -9.95
C VAL A 265 11.93 10.13 -8.55
N ARG A 266 11.26 10.98 -7.76
CA ARG A 266 11.74 11.35 -6.41
C ARG A 266 11.05 10.58 -5.30
N SER A 267 9.75 10.31 -5.43
CA SER A 267 9.00 9.57 -4.42
C SER A 267 7.99 8.59 -5.03
N LEU A 268 7.75 7.49 -4.31
CA LEU A 268 6.81 6.44 -4.66
C LEU A 268 5.49 6.56 -3.87
N ASN A 269 5.47 7.34 -2.79
CA ASN A 269 4.31 7.58 -1.95
C ASN A 269 4.38 8.95 -1.24
N GLU A 270 3.30 9.31 -0.53
CA GLU A 270 3.17 10.59 0.17
C GLU A 270 4.12 10.74 1.37
N SER A 271 4.59 9.62 1.92
CA SER A 271 5.51 9.59 3.07
C SER A 271 6.96 9.82 2.68
N GLY A 272 7.25 9.97 1.37
CA GLY A 272 8.57 10.26 0.86
C GLY A 272 9.43 9.03 0.60
N LEU A 273 8.85 7.84 0.40
CA LEU A 273 9.59 6.64 0.02
C LEU A 273 10.33 6.87 -1.31
N THR A 274 11.66 6.86 -1.29
CA THR A 274 12.47 7.07 -2.49
C THR A 274 12.66 5.77 -3.28
N PRO A 275 13.00 5.83 -4.58
CA PRO A 275 13.40 4.64 -5.34
C PRO A 275 14.59 3.90 -4.74
N ASP A 276 15.57 4.61 -4.17
CA ASP A 276 16.75 4.02 -3.51
C ASP A 276 16.31 3.18 -2.29
N ASP A 277 15.49 3.77 -1.42
CA ASP A 277 14.97 3.09 -0.23
C ASP A 277 14.13 1.86 -0.60
N TYR A 278 13.31 1.97 -1.64
CA TYR A 278 12.48 0.87 -2.13
C TYR A 278 13.34 -0.26 -2.72
N TYR A 279 14.38 0.07 -3.48
CA TYR A 279 15.30 -0.90 -4.05
C TYR A 279 16.06 -1.66 -2.97
N GLU A 280 16.69 -0.94 -2.03
CA GLU A 280 17.44 -1.56 -0.93
C GLU A 280 16.55 -2.34 0.04
N SER A 281 15.34 -1.86 0.33
CA SER A 281 14.38 -2.62 1.15
C SER A 281 13.88 -3.87 0.44
N THR A 282 13.63 -3.81 -0.87
CA THR A 282 13.25 -5.00 -1.63
C THR A 282 14.39 -6.02 -1.63
N ARG A 283 15.64 -5.61 -1.87
CA ARG A 283 16.79 -6.52 -1.80
C ARG A 283 16.95 -7.18 -0.44
N ARG A 284 16.74 -6.43 0.65
CA ARG A 284 16.73 -7.00 2.01
C ARG A 284 15.59 -7.98 2.23
N PHE A 285 14.40 -7.68 1.70
CA PHE A 285 13.24 -8.55 1.79
C PHE A 285 13.44 -9.90 1.05
N LEU A 286 14.24 -9.91 -0.02
CA LEU A 286 14.58 -11.12 -0.77
C LEU A 286 15.66 -11.99 -0.08
N ASP A 287 16.27 -11.51 1.00
CA ASP A 287 17.23 -12.29 1.79
C ASP A 287 16.49 -13.27 2.71
N LEU A 288 16.04 -14.38 2.12
CA LEU A 288 15.28 -15.43 2.77
C LEU A 288 16.01 -16.02 4.00
N LYS A 289 15.26 -16.19 5.08
CA LYS A 289 15.71 -16.75 6.36
C LYS A 289 15.39 -18.23 6.44
N VAL A 290 15.72 -18.97 5.39
CA VAL A 290 15.44 -20.40 5.25
C VAL A 290 16.63 -21.24 5.70
N GLU A 291 17.81 -21.00 5.14
CA GLU A 291 18.98 -21.84 5.38
C GLU A 291 19.44 -21.76 6.84
N GLY A 292 19.44 -22.92 7.52
CA GLY A 292 19.82 -23.02 8.93
C GLY A 292 18.80 -22.44 9.92
N ASN A 293 17.59 -22.07 9.47
CA ASN A 293 16.51 -21.66 10.36
C ASN A 293 15.66 -22.86 10.79
N LEU A 294 15.83 -23.31 12.04
CA LEU A 294 15.10 -24.43 12.63
C LEU A 294 13.61 -24.14 12.81
N ALA A 295 13.18 -22.87 12.83
CA ALA A 295 11.76 -22.49 12.90
C ALA A 295 11.06 -22.49 11.54
N PHE A 296 11.80 -22.59 10.43
CA PHE A 296 11.21 -22.52 9.10
C PHE A 296 10.16 -23.61 8.87
N ARG A 297 8.93 -23.20 8.52
CA ARG A 297 7.72 -24.03 8.31
C ARG A 297 7.35 -24.93 9.50
N THR A 298 7.78 -24.57 10.69
CA THR A 298 7.35 -25.25 11.91
C THR A 298 5.91 -24.89 12.27
N ALA A 299 5.26 -25.70 13.10
CA ALA A 299 3.91 -25.40 13.54
C ALA A 299 3.95 -24.22 14.53
N VAL A 300 3.16 -23.19 14.25
CA VAL A 300 3.05 -21.98 15.07
C VAL A 300 1.59 -21.68 15.42
N LYS A 301 1.35 -21.22 16.64
CA LYS A 301 0.04 -20.80 17.14
C LYS A 301 0.18 -19.51 17.93
N ALA A 302 -0.88 -18.72 18.00
CA ALA A 302 -0.94 -17.56 18.87
C ALA A 302 -2.24 -17.51 19.67
N GLU A 303 -2.18 -16.96 20.87
CA GLU A 303 -3.33 -16.74 21.75
C GLU A 303 -3.28 -15.33 22.37
N PRO A 304 -4.31 -14.49 22.17
CA PRO A 304 -5.42 -14.67 21.24
C PRO A 304 -4.94 -14.69 19.77
N SER A 305 -5.81 -15.18 18.87
CA SER A 305 -5.54 -15.14 17.43
C SER A 305 -5.19 -13.75 16.93
N ALA A 306 -4.27 -13.69 15.96
CA ALA A 306 -3.92 -12.45 15.28
C ALA A 306 -5.11 -11.84 14.53
N SER A 307 -5.05 -10.53 14.27
CA SER A 307 -6.11 -9.84 13.55
C SER A 307 -6.15 -10.27 12.08
N PRO A 308 -7.34 -10.56 11.52
CA PRO A 308 -7.48 -10.89 10.09
C PRO A 308 -7.22 -9.70 9.16
N LYS A 309 -7.04 -8.48 9.70
CA LYS A 309 -6.75 -7.27 8.92
C LYS A 309 -5.39 -7.31 8.22
N TYR A 310 -4.43 -8.09 8.75
CA TYR A 310 -3.05 -8.14 8.26
C TYR A 310 -2.61 -9.60 8.10
N SER A 311 -2.05 -9.94 6.93
CA SER A 311 -1.71 -11.33 6.57
C SER A 311 -2.84 -12.33 6.82
N SER A 312 -4.11 -11.89 6.71
CA SER A 312 -5.31 -12.68 7.04
C SER A 312 -5.34 -13.26 8.46
N GLY A 313 -4.51 -12.76 9.39
CA GLY A 313 -4.32 -13.33 10.72
C GLY A 313 -3.57 -14.66 10.72
N ASP A 314 -2.95 -15.04 9.60
CA ASP A 314 -2.20 -16.28 9.47
C ASP A 314 -0.82 -16.16 10.13
N VAL A 315 -0.68 -16.76 11.30
CA VAL A 315 0.57 -16.79 12.08
C VAL A 315 1.67 -17.60 11.41
N SER A 316 1.39 -18.40 10.36
CA SER A 316 2.42 -19.13 9.62
C SER A 316 3.48 -18.21 9.01
N TYR A 317 3.15 -16.94 8.79
CA TYR A 317 4.06 -15.88 8.37
C TYR A 317 5.20 -15.60 9.36
N LEU A 318 5.06 -16.00 10.63
CA LEU A 318 6.15 -15.93 11.61
C LEU A 318 7.21 -17.01 11.41
N THR A 319 6.98 -17.97 10.50
CA THR A 319 7.87 -19.12 10.27
C THR A 319 8.07 -19.39 8.78
N ASN A 320 7.68 -18.47 7.90
CA ASN A 320 7.68 -18.69 6.46
C ASN A 320 9.03 -18.33 5.81
N GLY A 321 10.04 -17.94 6.58
CA GLY A 321 11.37 -17.60 6.12
C GLY A 321 11.47 -16.20 5.50
N VAL A 322 10.44 -15.36 5.61
CA VAL A 322 10.34 -14.05 4.97
C VAL A 322 10.17 -12.98 6.04
N SER A 323 11.11 -12.03 6.08
CA SER A 323 10.99 -10.88 7.00
C SER A 323 9.94 -9.88 6.51
N GLY A 324 9.33 -9.14 7.43
CA GLY A 324 8.32 -8.12 7.11
C GLY A 324 8.90 -7.02 6.22
N ALA A 325 8.07 -6.49 5.30
CA ALA A 325 8.50 -5.40 4.43
C ALA A 325 8.48 -4.04 5.16
N ASN A 326 8.93 -2.97 4.49
CA ASN A 326 8.76 -1.62 5.02
C ASN A 326 7.28 -1.19 5.14
N ASP A 327 6.41 -1.74 4.28
CA ASP A 327 4.96 -1.56 4.40
C ASP A 327 4.41 -2.60 5.40
N TYR A 328 3.75 -2.12 6.46
CA TYR A 328 3.17 -2.98 7.49
C TYR A 328 2.08 -3.92 6.95
N LYS A 329 1.56 -3.70 5.74
CA LYS A 329 0.58 -4.57 5.09
C LYS A 329 1.20 -5.84 4.49
N VAL A 330 2.53 -5.94 4.40
CA VAL A 330 3.22 -7.04 3.71
C VAL A 330 4.10 -7.83 4.67
N HIS A 331 3.72 -9.09 4.92
CA HIS A 331 4.43 -10.06 5.78
C HIS A 331 4.59 -9.67 7.26
N TRP A 332 3.64 -8.90 7.78
CA TRP A 332 3.51 -8.68 9.21
C TRP A 332 2.26 -9.35 9.77
N VAL A 333 2.35 -9.81 11.01
CA VAL A 333 1.21 -10.33 11.79
C VAL A 333 0.93 -9.37 12.94
N GLY A 334 -0.33 -8.92 13.08
CA GLY A 334 -0.70 -7.81 13.96
C GLY A 334 -1.74 -8.15 15.04
N TRP A 335 -1.52 -7.60 16.23
CA TRP A 335 -2.46 -7.64 17.37
C TRP A 335 -2.81 -6.22 17.82
N GLU A 336 -4.08 -5.97 18.13
CA GLU A 336 -4.59 -4.66 18.56
C GLU A 336 -5.00 -4.71 20.03
N ALA A 337 -4.47 -3.78 20.82
CA ALA A 337 -4.90 -3.55 22.20
C ALA A 337 -4.91 -4.79 23.12
N THR A 338 -4.04 -5.78 22.88
CA THR A 338 -3.97 -7.02 23.66
C THR A 338 -2.53 -7.46 23.90
N ASP A 339 -2.32 -8.16 25.01
CA ASP A 339 -1.18 -9.04 25.21
C ASP A 339 -1.45 -10.37 24.48
N PHE A 340 -0.40 -11.09 24.12
CA PHE A 340 -0.54 -12.37 23.42
C PHE A 340 0.68 -13.27 23.62
N THR A 341 0.50 -14.56 23.35
CA THR A 341 1.58 -15.54 23.28
C THR A 341 1.72 -16.09 21.88
N VAL A 342 2.94 -16.40 21.46
CA VAL A 342 3.24 -17.16 20.24
C VAL A 342 3.97 -18.44 20.63
N ASP A 343 3.42 -19.58 20.25
CA ASP A 343 3.96 -20.91 20.54
C ASP A 343 4.42 -21.59 19.26
N LEU A 344 5.67 -22.03 19.22
CA LEU A 344 6.28 -22.79 18.12
C LEU A 344 6.60 -24.21 18.58
N ASP A 345 6.36 -25.20 17.71
CA ASP A 345 6.81 -26.58 17.87
C ASP A 345 7.81 -26.94 16.76
N LEU A 346 9.09 -27.06 17.14
CA LEU A 346 10.19 -27.44 16.23
C LEU A 346 10.13 -28.92 15.80
N GLY A 347 9.20 -29.70 16.34
CA GLY A 347 8.96 -31.12 16.02
C GLY A 347 9.88 -32.09 16.77
N GLN A 348 11.07 -31.64 17.19
CA GLN A 348 12.04 -32.44 17.93
C GLN A 348 12.79 -31.60 18.97
N VAL A 349 13.33 -32.27 19.99
CA VAL A 349 14.24 -31.63 20.95
C VAL A 349 15.57 -31.41 20.24
N ILE A 350 15.96 -30.15 20.11
CA ILE A 350 17.18 -29.74 19.40
C ILE A 350 17.90 -28.65 20.18
N LYS A 351 19.23 -28.61 20.01
CA LYS A 351 20.04 -27.52 20.53
C LYS A 351 19.75 -26.25 19.73
N MET A 352 19.52 -25.15 20.44
CA MET A 352 19.32 -23.83 19.86
C MET A 352 20.43 -22.90 20.36
N ASP A 353 21.12 -22.25 19.44
CA ASP A 353 22.15 -21.27 19.72
C ASP A 353 21.56 -19.86 19.84
N THR A 354 20.60 -19.52 18.97
CA THR A 354 19.93 -18.21 19.01
C THR A 354 18.46 -18.31 18.62
N ILE A 355 17.61 -17.55 19.29
CA ILE A 355 16.21 -17.32 18.92
C ILE A 355 16.04 -15.83 18.67
N ARG A 356 15.51 -15.46 17.50
CA ARG A 356 15.33 -14.07 17.11
C ARG A 356 13.88 -13.80 16.70
N LEU A 357 13.34 -12.67 17.14
CA LEU A 357 12.04 -12.14 16.73
C LEU A 357 12.23 -10.71 16.20
N GLY A 358 11.43 -10.28 15.22
CA GLY A 358 11.37 -8.88 14.80
C GLY A 358 10.05 -8.20 15.14
N SER A 359 10.08 -6.87 15.27
CA SER A 359 8.88 -6.03 15.42
C SER A 359 9.01 -4.69 14.69
N LEU A 360 7.87 -4.11 14.35
CA LEU A 360 7.75 -2.86 13.60
C LEU A 360 7.33 -1.68 14.49
N TYR A 361 7.83 -0.49 14.16
CA TYR A 361 7.43 0.80 14.71
C TYR A 361 7.03 1.76 13.59
N ASP A 362 5.74 2.11 13.57
CA ASP A 362 5.15 3.13 12.72
C ASP A 362 4.04 3.85 13.50
N PRO A 363 4.39 4.87 14.31
CA PRO A 363 3.45 5.52 15.20
C PRO A 363 2.34 6.25 14.44
N LYS A 364 2.56 6.66 13.19
CA LYS A 364 1.51 7.31 12.37
C LYS A 364 0.34 6.36 12.10
N SER A 365 0.61 5.06 12.07
CA SER A 365 -0.35 3.97 11.90
C SER A 365 -0.74 3.31 13.23
N TRP A 366 -0.43 3.96 14.36
CA TRP A 366 -0.63 3.44 15.72
C TRP A 366 0.14 2.14 16.03
N ILE A 367 1.22 1.84 15.29
CA ILE A 367 2.04 0.63 15.45
C ILE A 367 3.25 0.94 16.32
N PHE A 368 3.40 0.17 17.41
CA PHE A 368 4.50 0.30 18.36
C PHE A 368 5.20 -1.03 18.57
N HIS A 369 6.45 -0.99 19.03
CA HIS A 369 7.10 -2.19 19.55
C HIS A 369 6.32 -2.69 20.77
N PRO A 370 6.38 -3.99 21.08
CA PRO A 370 5.84 -4.51 22.34
C PRO A 370 6.47 -3.80 23.54
N ARG A 371 5.72 -3.70 24.64
CA ARG A 371 6.22 -3.19 25.92
C ARG A 371 7.31 -4.11 26.47
N SER A 372 7.11 -5.42 26.34
CA SER A 372 8.08 -6.44 26.71
C SER A 372 7.91 -7.71 25.88
N VAL A 373 9.00 -8.44 25.70
CA VAL A 373 9.01 -9.77 25.08
C VAL A 373 9.81 -10.71 25.96
N THR A 374 9.18 -11.77 26.46
CA THR A 374 9.84 -12.86 27.18
C THR A 374 9.89 -14.09 26.31
N CYS A 375 11.07 -14.68 26.16
CA CYS A 375 11.23 -15.95 25.46
C CYS A 375 11.39 -17.08 26.47
N LEU A 376 10.61 -18.14 26.30
CA LEU A 376 10.68 -19.36 27.07
C LEU A 376 10.89 -20.55 26.14
N ILE A 377 11.55 -21.60 26.64
CA ILE A 377 11.70 -22.86 25.93
C ILE A 377 11.24 -24.03 26.79
N SER A 378 10.81 -25.11 26.13
CA SER A 378 10.40 -26.37 26.77
C SER A 378 10.78 -27.57 25.91
N ALA A 379 11.07 -28.72 26.53
CA ALA A 379 11.29 -29.98 25.82
C ALA A 379 10.00 -30.80 25.63
N ASP A 380 9.02 -30.62 26.52
CA ASP A 380 7.80 -31.43 26.60
C ASP A 380 6.51 -30.64 26.28
N GLY A 381 6.58 -29.31 26.24
CA GLY A 381 5.46 -28.42 25.93
C GLY A 381 4.62 -28.05 27.15
N SER A 382 5.00 -28.51 28.34
CA SER A 382 4.36 -28.19 29.63
C SER A 382 5.26 -27.39 30.56
N ASP A 383 6.52 -27.80 30.72
CA ASP A 383 7.46 -27.16 31.64
C ASP A 383 8.33 -26.16 30.86
N TYR A 384 7.98 -24.88 30.98
CA TYR A 384 8.69 -23.78 30.31
C TYR A 384 9.71 -23.11 31.24
N ARG A 385 10.91 -22.88 30.71
CA ARG A 385 11.94 -22.04 31.36
C ARG A 385 12.15 -20.76 30.56
N ALA A 386 12.13 -19.61 31.24
CA ALA A 386 12.49 -18.35 30.61
C ALA A 386 14.00 -18.32 30.28
N ILE A 387 14.33 -17.89 29.07
CA ILE A 387 15.72 -17.71 28.62
C ILE A 387 16.13 -16.23 28.57
N GLY A 388 15.15 -15.31 28.58
CA GLY A 388 15.40 -13.88 28.70
C GLY A 388 14.15 -13.05 28.46
N THR A 389 14.22 -11.78 28.88
CA THR A 389 13.16 -10.78 28.69
C THR A 389 13.78 -9.48 28.18
N TYR A 390 13.16 -8.89 27.16
CA TYR A 390 13.42 -7.52 26.75
C TYR A 390 12.31 -6.61 27.30
N GLU A 391 12.70 -5.54 27.99
CA GLU A 391 11.79 -4.48 28.46
C GLU A 391 12.03 -3.22 27.62
N ILE A 392 10.99 -2.76 26.93
CA ILE A 392 11.01 -1.58 26.05
C ILE A 392 10.27 -0.42 26.72
N GLY A 393 9.14 -0.71 27.36
CA GLY A 393 8.31 0.28 28.04
C GLY A 393 7.28 0.98 27.15
N LEU A 394 6.60 1.98 27.72
CA LEU A 394 5.43 2.65 27.12
C LEU A 394 5.75 4.02 26.49
N GLU A 395 6.96 4.54 26.67
CA GLU A 395 7.31 5.88 26.16
C GLU A 395 7.47 5.84 24.65
N GLN A 396 8.38 5.03 24.11
CA GLN A 396 8.53 4.75 22.67
C GLN A 396 8.37 5.97 21.72
N ARG A 397 8.88 7.14 22.09
CA ARG A 397 8.72 8.36 21.26
C ARG A 397 9.66 8.37 20.05
N ASN A 398 10.84 7.76 20.21
CA ASN A 398 11.90 7.71 19.20
C ASN A 398 12.51 6.31 19.15
N GLU A 399 11.80 5.38 18.50
CA GLU A 399 12.24 4.00 18.33
C GLU A 399 12.75 3.74 16.90
N PRO A 400 13.65 2.76 16.71
CA PRO A 400 14.01 2.33 15.37
C PRO A 400 12.78 1.69 14.69
N VAL A 401 12.63 1.93 13.37
CA VAL A 401 11.51 1.38 12.58
C VAL A 401 11.41 -0.14 12.75
N ASN A 402 12.54 -0.85 12.66
CA ASN A 402 12.61 -2.28 12.92
C ASN A 402 13.44 -2.54 14.17
N ARG A 403 12.94 -3.39 15.05
CA ARG A 403 13.65 -3.86 16.23
C ARG A 403 13.75 -5.38 16.19
N SER A 404 14.86 -5.93 16.65
CA SER A 404 15.07 -7.37 16.75
C SER A 404 15.43 -7.77 18.17
N TYR A 405 14.76 -8.80 18.66
CA TYR A 405 14.97 -9.39 19.99
C TYR A 405 15.76 -10.68 19.82
N CYS A 406 17.00 -10.70 20.32
CA CYS A 406 17.86 -11.88 20.23
C CYS A 406 17.99 -12.53 21.61
N PHE A 407 17.62 -13.79 21.72
CA PHE A 407 17.73 -14.59 22.91
C PHE A 407 18.78 -15.70 22.69
N ASN A 408 19.64 -15.91 23.68
CA ASN A 408 20.69 -16.92 23.63
C ASN A 408 20.37 -18.01 24.67
N PRO A 409 19.87 -19.18 24.25
CA PRO A 409 19.54 -20.28 25.17
C PRO A 409 20.82 -20.94 25.68
N THR A 410 21.49 -20.34 26.67
CA THR A 410 22.72 -20.91 27.24
C THR A 410 22.44 -22.31 27.81
N GLY A 411 22.95 -23.34 27.13
CA GLY A 411 23.03 -24.71 27.63
C GLY A 411 21.74 -25.51 27.68
N GLY A 412 20.71 -25.20 26.88
CA GLY A 412 19.51 -26.05 26.85
C GLY A 412 18.98 -26.33 25.47
N GLU A 413 18.75 -27.62 25.23
CA GLU A 413 17.94 -28.13 24.15
C GLU A 413 16.47 -27.86 24.45
N GLY A 414 15.65 -27.76 23.40
CA GLY A 414 14.22 -27.58 23.52
C GLY A 414 13.54 -27.96 22.22
N ARG A 415 12.24 -28.22 22.32
CA ARG A 415 11.36 -28.50 21.18
C ARG A 415 10.35 -27.38 20.98
N PHE A 416 9.85 -26.81 22.08
CA PHE A 416 8.86 -25.77 22.08
C PHE A 416 9.48 -24.43 22.45
N ILE A 417 9.06 -23.38 21.75
CA ILE A 417 9.41 -21.99 22.05
C ILE A 417 8.12 -21.25 22.32
N ARG A 418 8.06 -20.53 23.43
CA ARG A 418 6.98 -19.60 23.75
C ARG A 418 7.51 -18.19 23.81
N LEU A 419 6.87 -17.28 23.09
CA LEU A 419 7.10 -15.85 23.16
C LEU A 419 5.91 -15.23 23.87
N GLU A 420 6.11 -14.71 25.07
CA GLU A 420 5.11 -13.93 25.80
C GLU A 420 5.33 -12.46 25.47
N VAL A 421 4.34 -11.84 24.83
CA VAL A 421 4.43 -10.48 24.31
C VAL A 421 3.42 -9.59 25.01
N SER A 422 3.92 -8.60 25.74
CA SER A 422 3.07 -7.57 26.34
C SER A 422 2.93 -6.41 25.36
N GLY A 423 1.70 -6.13 24.95
CA GLY A 423 1.39 -5.05 24.03
C GLY A 423 1.55 -3.67 24.66
N THR A 424 1.68 -2.64 23.83
CA THR A 424 1.59 -1.24 24.28
C THR A 424 0.16 -0.88 24.68
N LEU A 425 -0.82 -1.64 24.17
CA LEU A 425 -2.27 -1.59 24.40
C LEU A 425 -2.95 -0.30 23.92
N LYS A 426 -2.39 0.86 24.27
CA LYS A 426 -2.89 2.18 23.93
C LYS A 426 -1.78 3.10 23.43
N ASN A 427 -2.14 4.00 22.52
CA ASN A 427 -1.27 5.07 22.06
C ASN A 427 -0.72 5.89 23.24
N PRO A 428 0.61 6.11 23.32
CA PRO A 428 1.23 6.87 24.39
C PRO A 428 0.70 8.31 24.52
N SER A 429 0.93 8.92 25.68
CA SER A 429 0.41 10.27 26.00
C SER A 429 0.87 11.39 25.06
N TRP A 430 2.01 11.21 24.39
CA TRP A 430 2.51 12.17 23.41
C TRP A 430 1.93 11.98 22.00
N HIS A 431 1.27 10.86 21.74
CA HIS A 431 0.73 10.55 20.42
C HIS A 431 -0.48 11.45 20.11
N PRO A 432 -0.66 11.96 18.88
CA PRO A 432 -1.82 12.79 18.51
C PRO A 432 -3.18 12.13 18.81
N SER A 433 -3.23 10.79 18.76
CA SER A 433 -4.39 9.96 19.12
C SER A 433 -4.21 9.27 20.48
N ALA A 434 -3.62 9.95 21.47
CA ALA A 434 -3.33 9.41 22.79
C ALA A 434 -4.53 8.67 23.42
N GLY A 435 -4.28 7.51 24.01
CA GLY A 435 -5.32 6.68 24.65
C GLY A 435 -6.17 5.83 23.70
N GLY A 436 -6.10 6.06 22.38
CA GLY A 436 -6.66 5.15 21.37
C GLY A 436 -5.96 3.79 21.38
N ALA A 437 -6.57 2.77 20.78
CA ALA A 437 -5.96 1.44 20.64
C ALA A 437 -4.66 1.52 19.83
N SER A 438 -3.68 0.70 20.21
CA SER A 438 -2.41 0.57 19.50
C SER A 438 -2.19 -0.85 19.00
N TRP A 439 -1.39 -0.97 17.97
CA TRP A 439 -0.99 -2.23 17.35
C TRP A 439 0.42 -2.67 17.77
N VAL A 440 0.62 -3.98 17.86
CA VAL A 440 1.94 -4.63 17.89
C VAL A 440 2.04 -5.56 16.69
N PHE A 441 3.09 -5.38 15.90
CA PHE A 441 3.36 -6.14 14.68
C PHE A 441 4.65 -6.93 14.84
N LEU A 442 4.58 -8.21 14.50
CA LEU A 442 5.72 -9.14 14.53
C LEU A 442 5.97 -9.73 13.14
N ASP A 443 7.24 -10.02 12.87
CA ASP A 443 7.70 -10.79 11.73
C ASP A 443 8.68 -11.90 12.16
N GLU A 444 8.83 -12.88 11.27
CA GLU A 444 9.82 -13.96 11.23
C GLU A 444 10.56 -14.30 12.55
N VAL A 445 10.25 -15.47 13.10
CA VAL A 445 11.02 -16.11 14.16
C VAL A 445 12.14 -16.92 13.54
N ILE A 446 13.39 -16.54 13.83
CA ILE A 446 14.57 -17.28 13.39
C ILE A 446 15.16 -18.05 14.56
N VAL A 447 15.31 -19.36 14.39
CA VAL A 447 15.98 -20.24 15.35
C VAL A 447 17.19 -20.84 14.67
N LYS A 448 18.38 -20.67 15.24
CA LYS A 448 19.61 -21.31 14.77
C LYS A 448 20.16 -22.26 15.79
#